data_AF-A0A930W065-F1
#
_entry.id   AF-A0A930W065-F1
#
_cell.length_a   1.000
_cell.length_b   1.000
_cell.length_c   1.000
_cell.angle_alpha   90.00
_cell.angle_beta   90.00
_cell.angle_gamma   90.00
#
_symmetry.space_group_name_H-M   'P 1'
#
loop_
_entity.id
_entity.type
_entity.pdbx_description
1 polymer ?
#
loop_
_entity_poly.entity_id
_entity_poly.type
_entity_poly.pdbx_seq_one_letter_code
_entity_poly.pdbx_strand_id
1 'polypeptide(L)'
;RVLIDPHTAVAKHVLDRGSRQAGNVRVCLSTASPYKFSSDVLAALGHSTAGLDDFACMHTLAEITDTNPPIQLSSLNDNVIIHTDVREKEQLASYVSEACGRIFAC
;
A
#
# COMPACT_ATOMS: atom_id res chain seq x y z
N ARG A 1 -12.55 15.04 7.33
CA ARG A 1 -11.43 14.26 7.93
C ARG A 1 -10.64 13.65 6.77
N VAL A 2 -9.36 13.36 6.94
CA VAL A 2 -8.52 12.76 5.87
C VAL A 2 -7.95 11.45 6.41
N LEU A 3 -8.12 10.37 5.66
CA LEU A 3 -7.49 9.08 5.94
C LEU A 3 -6.08 9.08 5.37
N ILE A 4 -5.09 8.66 6.16
CA ILE A 4 -3.68 8.68 5.75
C ILE A 4 -3.04 7.31 6.00
N ASP A 5 -2.10 6.95 5.13
CA ASP A 5 -1.34 5.72 5.27
C ASP A 5 -0.26 5.84 6.37
N PRO A 6 0.35 4.72 6.81
CA PRO A 6 1.37 4.73 7.86
C PRO A 6 2.57 5.66 7.59
N HIS A 7 3.04 5.78 6.35
CA HIS A 7 4.18 6.62 5.98
C HIS A 7 3.82 8.11 6.14
N THR A 8 2.63 8.49 5.68
CA THR A 8 2.11 9.86 5.86
C THR A 8 1.84 10.16 7.33
N ALA A 9 1.41 9.17 8.12
CA ALA A 9 1.23 9.32 9.56
C ALA A 9 2.55 9.63 10.29
N VAL A 10 3.65 8.95 9.92
CA VAL A 10 5.01 9.25 10.44
C VAL A 10 5.41 10.69 10.12
N ALA A 11 5.25 11.13 8.86
CA ALA A 11 5.57 12.49 8.46
C ALA A 11 4.71 13.53 9.21
N LYS A 12 3.41 13.28 9.35
CA LYS A 12 2.47 14.16 10.06
C LYS A 12 2.83 14.27 11.55
N HIS A 13 3.17 13.16 12.19
CA HIS A 13 3.57 13.13 13.60
C HIS A 13 4.79 14.00 13.89
N VAL A 14 5.84 13.89 13.07
CA VAL A 14 7.05 14.73 13.19
C VAL A 14 6.71 16.19 12.92
N LEU A 15 5.91 16.46 11.89
CA LEU A 15 5.48 17.81 11.53
C LEU A 15 4.71 18.51 12.66
N ASP A 16 3.87 17.78 13.38
CA ASP A 16 3.06 18.29 14.48
C ASP A 16 3.88 18.56 15.75
N ARG A 17 4.93 17.77 15.99
CA ARG A 17 5.83 17.93 17.14
C ARG A 17 6.89 19.03 16.94
N GLY A 18 7.24 19.35 15.70
CA GLY A 18 8.22 20.38 15.39
C GLY A 18 7.72 21.78 15.72
N SER A 19 8.60 22.64 16.24
CA SER A 19 8.28 24.04 16.52
C SER A 19 7.86 24.78 15.25
N ARG A 20 6.81 25.60 15.36
CA ARG A 20 6.35 26.44 14.26
C ARG A 20 7.15 27.72 14.30
N GLN A 21 8.00 27.95 13.30
CA GLN A 21 8.64 29.23 13.09
C GLN A 21 7.73 30.12 12.25
N ALA A 22 7.52 31.35 12.69
CA ALA A 22 6.71 32.32 11.96
C ALA A 22 7.32 32.56 10.56
N GLY A 23 6.48 32.49 9.52
CA GLY A 23 6.90 32.65 8.13
C GLY A 23 7.30 31.35 7.40
N ASN A 24 7.50 30.22 8.08
CA ASN A 24 7.87 28.97 7.43
C ASN A 24 6.63 28.19 6.94
N VAL A 25 6.56 27.95 5.63
CA VAL A 25 5.63 26.98 5.04
C VAL A 25 6.20 25.58 5.26
N ARG A 26 5.35 24.65 5.71
CA ARG A 26 5.72 23.25 5.91
C ARG A 26 4.78 22.36 5.11
N VAL A 27 5.35 21.39 4.39
CA VAL A 27 4.61 20.49 3.50
C VAL A 27 4.76 19.06 4.00
N CYS A 28 3.64 18.35 4.15
CA CYS A 28 3.64 16.91 4.41
C CYS A 28 3.43 16.18 3.08
N LEU A 29 4.35 15.30 2.71
CA LEU A 29 4.21 14.50 1.49
C LEU A 29 3.39 13.25 1.81
N SER A 30 2.20 13.14 1.21
CA SER A 30 1.39 11.92 1.29
C SER A 30 1.91 10.92 0.26
N THR A 31 2.73 9.97 0.71
CA THR A 31 3.54 9.13 -0.21
C THR A 31 2.81 7.90 -0.73
N ALA A 32 1.75 7.45 -0.05
CA ALA A 32 0.93 6.33 -0.50
C ALA A 32 -0.55 6.57 -0.24
N SER A 33 -1.38 5.78 -0.92
CA SER A 33 -2.79 5.64 -0.57
C SER A 33 -2.93 4.79 0.69
N PRO A 34 -3.83 5.12 1.64
CA PRO A 34 -4.11 4.27 2.80
C PRO A 34 -4.56 2.85 2.40
N TYR A 35 -5.19 2.69 1.23
CA TYR A 35 -5.66 1.40 0.74
C TYR A 35 -4.55 0.44 0.29
N LYS A 36 -3.31 0.91 0.17
CA LYS A 36 -2.15 0.02 -0.02
C LYS A 36 -1.78 -0.72 1.28
N PHE A 37 -2.27 -0.24 2.42
CA PHE A 37 -2.01 -0.75 3.77
C PHE A 37 -3.34 -0.93 4.52
N SER A 38 -4.34 -1.49 3.83
CA SER A 38 -5.73 -1.50 4.32
C SER A 38 -5.89 -2.18 5.68
N SER A 39 -5.21 -3.30 5.89
CA SER A 39 -5.18 -4.04 7.16
C SER A 39 -4.57 -3.20 8.29
N ASP A 40 -3.40 -2.61 8.09
CA ASP A 40 -2.73 -1.75 9.08
C ASP A 40 -3.58 -0.52 9.44
N VAL A 41 -4.16 0.14 8.44
CA VAL A 41 -4.98 1.34 8.64
C VAL A 41 -6.28 0.98 9.36
N LEU A 42 -6.93 -0.12 9.00
CA LEU A 42 -8.14 -0.61 9.66
C LEU A 42 -7.88 -0.96 11.13
N ALA A 43 -6.76 -1.64 11.42
CA ALA A 43 -6.32 -1.94 12.78
C ALA A 43 -6.03 -0.68 13.60
N ALA A 44 -5.37 0.33 12.99
CA ALA A 44 -5.09 1.61 13.65
C ALA A 44 -6.35 2.41 14.00
N LEU A 45 -7.46 2.17 13.28
CA LEU A 45 -8.78 2.73 13.59
C LEU A 45 -9.53 1.94 14.68
N GLY A 46 -8.94 0.86 15.21
CA GLY A 46 -9.50 0.07 16.31
C GLY A 46 -10.40 -1.07 15.86
N HIS A 47 -10.36 -1.46 14.59
CA HIS A 47 -11.13 -2.58 14.06
C HIS A 47 -10.26 -3.85 13.96
N SER A 48 -10.86 -5.01 14.22
CA SER A 48 -10.16 -6.30 14.07
C SER A 48 -9.92 -6.62 12.60
N THR A 49 -8.72 -7.09 12.29
CA THR A 49 -8.33 -7.65 10.99
C THR A 49 -8.22 -9.17 11.01
N ALA A 50 -8.51 -9.81 12.15
CA ALA A 50 -8.35 -11.25 12.31
C ALA A 50 -9.26 -12.03 11.35
N GLY A 51 -8.63 -12.90 10.54
CA GLY A 51 -9.34 -13.73 9.55
C GLY A 51 -9.75 -13.00 8.27
N LEU A 52 -9.37 -11.73 8.11
CA LEU A 52 -9.58 -10.97 6.87
C LEU A 52 -8.30 -11.00 6.03
N ASP A 53 -8.46 -11.13 4.72
CA ASP A 53 -7.40 -10.81 3.76
C ASP A 53 -7.34 -9.29 3.50
N ASP A 54 -6.36 -8.86 2.71
CA ASP A 54 -6.14 -7.44 2.42
C ASP A 54 -7.29 -6.79 1.65
N PHE A 55 -8.01 -7.53 0.80
CA PHE A 55 -9.15 -7.00 0.04
C PHE A 55 -10.40 -6.87 0.91
N ALA A 56 -10.64 -7.83 1.79
CA ALA A 56 -11.69 -7.74 2.81
C ALA A 56 -11.41 -6.56 3.75
N CYS A 57 -10.16 -6.38 4.20
CA CYS A 57 -9.77 -5.20 4.97
C CYS A 57 -9.99 -3.90 4.18
N MET A 58 -9.67 -3.88 2.88
CA MET A 58 -9.89 -2.74 1.98
C MET A 58 -11.37 -2.35 1.91
N HIS A 59 -12.25 -3.34 1.77
CA HIS A 59 -13.69 -3.12 1.70
C HIS A 59 -14.23 -2.57 3.03
N THR A 60 -13.93 -3.22 4.16
CA THR A 60 -14.34 -2.74 5.48
C THR A 60 -13.80 -1.33 5.76
N LEU A 61 -12.55 -1.05 5.38
CA LEU A 61 -11.96 0.28 5.53
C LEU A 61 -12.74 1.33 4.74
N ALA A 62 -13.16 1.02 3.51
CA ALA A 62 -13.99 1.90 2.69
C ALA A 62 -15.34 2.20 3.35
N GLU A 63 -16.02 1.17 3.86
CA GLU A 63 -17.31 1.30 4.53
C GLU A 63 -17.24 2.20 5.78
N ILE A 64 -16.28 1.96 6.67
CA ILE A 64 -16.20 2.69 7.95
C ILE A 64 -15.72 4.14 7.78
N THR A 65 -15.00 4.43 6.69
CA THR A 65 -14.43 5.77 6.44
C THR A 65 -15.24 6.60 5.45
N ASP A 66 -16.22 5.99 4.78
CA ASP A 66 -16.97 6.61 3.68
C ASP A 66 -16.02 7.14 2.58
N THR A 67 -15.02 6.32 2.23
CA THR A 67 -14.07 6.61 1.14
C THR A 67 -14.01 5.47 0.15
N ASN A 68 -13.48 5.73 -1.06
CA ASN A 68 -13.42 4.73 -2.13
C ASN A 68 -11.97 4.29 -2.38
N PRO A 69 -11.70 2.98 -2.45
CA PRO A 69 -10.39 2.48 -2.87
C PRO A 69 -10.11 2.87 -4.33
N PRO A 70 -8.85 3.18 -4.69
CA PRO A 70 -8.47 3.39 -6.08
C PRO A 70 -8.78 2.17 -6.94
N ILE A 71 -9.34 2.38 -8.13
CA ILE A 71 -9.74 1.30 -9.05
C ILE A 71 -8.56 0.39 -9.41
N GLN A 72 -7.34 0.93 -9.47
CA GLN A 72 -6.12 0.18 -9.76
C GLN A 72 -5.74 -0.81 -8.66
N LEU A 73 -6.20 -0.59 -7.43
CA LEU A 73 -6.01 -1.51 -6.31
C LEU A 73 -7.21 -2.44 -6.18
N SER A 74 -8.44 -1.91 -6.23
CA SER A 74 -9.64 -2.73 -6.00
C SER A 74 -9.84 -3.79 -7.09
N SER A 75 -9.51 -3.49 -8.35
CA SER A 75 -9.62 -4.45 -9.45
C SER A 75 -8.61 -5.61 -9.36
N LEU A 76 -7.57 -5.52 -8.53
CA LEU A 76 -6.62 -6.61 -8.36
C LEU A 76 -7.25 -7.86 -7.73
N ASN A 77 -8.34 -7.69 -6.96
CA ASN A 77 -9.05 -8.81 -6.33
C ASN A 77 -9.61 -9.80 -7.35
N ASP A 78 -9.96 -9.31 -8.55
CA ASP A 78 -10.58 -10.10 -9.62
C ASP A 78 -9.54 -10.55 -10.68
N ASN A 79 -8.29 -10.10 -10.58
CA ASN A 79 -7.25 -10.40 -11.55
C ASN A 79 -6.56 -11.73 -11.25
N VAL A 80 -6.20 -12.44 -12.31
CA VAL A 80 -5.42 -13.68 -12.20
C VAL A 80 -3.97 -13.34 -11.82
N ILE A 81 -3.42 -14.08 -10.86
CA ILE A 81 -1.99 -14.01 -10.53
C ILE A 81 -1.19 -14.64 -11.67
N ILE A 82 -0.40 -13.81 -12.37
CA ILE A 82 0.46 -14.25 -13.48
C ILE A 82 1.93 -14.47 -13.07
N HIS A 83 2.32 -13.99 -11.88
CA HIS A 83 3.68 -14.11 -11.35
C HIS A 83 3.72 -15.22 -10.29
N THR A 84 3.96 -16.45 -10.72
CA THR A 84 3.94 -17.64 -9.83
C THR A 84 5.31 -18.25 -9.57
N ASP A 85 6.35 -17.75 -10.25
CA ASP A 85 7.71 -18.26 -10.11
C ASP A 85 8.30 -17.89 -8.74
N VAL A 86 8.78 -18.91 -8.00
CA VAL A 86 9.52 -18.75 -6.74
C VAL A 86 10.94 -19.25 -6.96
N ARG A 87 11.93 -18.41 -6.62
CA ARG A 87 13.36 -18.65 -6.85
C ARG A 87 14.17 -18.30 -5.62
N GLU A 88 15.23 -19.06 -5.39
CA GLU A 88 16.26 -18.69 -4.43
C GLU A 88 17.08 -17.51 -4.94
N LYS A 89 17.68 -16.75 -4.02
CA LYS A 89 18.47 -15.55 -4.35
C LYS A 89 19.57 -15.86 -5.37
N GLU A 90 20.24 -17.00 -5.24
CA GLU A 90 21.33 -17.44 -6.10
C GLU A 90 20.88 -17.73 -7.54
N GLN A 91 19.57 -17.95 -7.74
CA GLN A 91 18.97 -18.26 -9.04
C GLN A 91 18.46 -17.02 -9.78
N LEU A 92 18.54 -15.82 -9.19
CA LEU A 92 17.97 -14.61 -9.80
C LEU A 92 18.58 -14.29 -11.16
N ALA A 93 19.90 -14.47 -11.32
CA ALA A 93 20.59 -14.18 -12.58
C ALA A 93 20.16 -15.13 -13.72
N SER A 94 20.04 -16.43 -13.43
CA SER A 94 19.56 -17.41 -14.42
C SER A 94 18.08 -17.20 -14.71
N TYR A 95 17.27 -16.92 -13.69
CA TYR A 95 15.85 -16.64 -13.86
C TYR A 95 15.59 -15.45 -14.78
N VAL A 96 16.33 -14.35 -14.62
CA VAL A 96 16.22 -13.20 -15.52
C VAL A 96 16.58 -13.59 -16.95
N SER A 97 17.65 -14.35 -17.14
CA SER A 97 18.07 -14.82 -18.47
C SER A 97 17.01 -15.70 -19.14
N GLU A 98 16.42 -16.64 -18.37
CA GLU A 98 15.34 -17.50 -18.84
C GLU A 98 14.06 -16.71 -19.15
N ALA A 99 13.69 -15.75 -18.29
CA ALA A 99 12.52 -14.89 -18.48
C ALA A 99 12.69 -14.03 -19.74
N CYS A 100 13.87 -13.44 -19.95
CA CYS A 100 14.21 -12.75 -21.18
C CYS A 100 14.08 -13.66 -22.40
N GLY A 101 14.58 -14.90 -22.32
CA GLY A 101 14.40 -15.89 -23.38
C GLY A 101 12.92 -16.17 -23.67
N ARG A 102 12.07 -16.35 -22.65
CA ARG A 102 10.63 -16.58 -22.83
C ARG A 102 9.90 -15.37 -23.44
N ILE A 103 10.26 -14.15 -23.04
CA ILE A 103 9.56 -12.92 -23.45
C ILE A 103 10.01 -12.45 -24.83
N PHE A 104 11.30 -12.57 -25.15
CA PHE A 104 11.92 -11.93 -26.32
C PHE A 104 12.45 -12.90 -27.38
N ALA A 105 12.36 -14.22 -27.19
CA ALA A 105 12.67 -15.15 -28.27
C ALA A 105 11.54 -15.13 -29.31
N CYS A 106 11.71 -14.28 -30.33
CA CYS A 106 11.08 -14.42 -31.64
C CYS A 106 11.89 -15.40 -32.50
#